data_AF-A0A438LZZ0-F1
#
_entry.id   AF-A0A438LZZ0-F1
#
_cell.length_a   1.000
_cell.length_b   1.000
_cell.length_c   1.000
_cell.angle_alpha   90.00
_cell.angle_beta   90.00
_cell.angle_gamma   90.00
#
_symmetry.space_group_name_H-M   'P 1'
#
loop_
_entity.id
_entity.type
_entity.pdbx_description
1 polymer ?
#
loop_
_entity_poly.entity_id
_entity_poly.type
_entity_poly.pdbx_seq_one_letter_code
_entity_poly.pdbx_strand_id
1 'polypeptide(L)'
;MNVILRLRREQLDKYRTIAGVTTEQQLADRMGFHQGTMNKVLNGRHAPSARFIGALLQAFNGVPFDDLWEIVVQDASADVNAVANGAA
;
A
#
# COMPACT_ATOMS: atom_id res chain seq x y z
N MET A 1 -13.74 16.32 0.73
CA MET A 1 -13.66 15.01 0.07
C MET A 1 -12.24 14.81 -0.42
N ASN A 2 -11.48 13.95 0.25
CA ASN A 2 -10.11 13.59 -0.11
C ASN A 2 -10.16 12.22 -0.80
N VAL A 3 -9.61 12.11 -2.01
CA VAL A 3 -9.58 10.86 -2.77
C VAL A 3 -8.13 10.40 -2.85
N ILE A 4 -7.84 9.24 -2.28
CA ILE A 4 -6.48 8.69 -2.23
C ILE A 4 -6.42 7.30 -2.88
N LEU A 5 -5.33 7.04 -3.59
CA LEU A 5 -5.00 5.70 -4.04
C LEU A 5 -4.25 4.97 -2.92
N ARG A 6 -4.85 3.92 -2.36
CA ARG A 6 -4.30 3.14 -1.24
C ARG A 6 -3.83 1.77 -1.72
N LEU A 7 -2.66 1.36 -1.23
CA LEU A 7 -2.15 0.00 -1.41
C LEU A 7 -2.83 -0.95 -0.40
N ARG A 8 -3.41 -2.05 -0.91
CA ARG A 8 -4.00 -3.13 -0.11
C ARG A 8 -2.89 -4.01 0.47
N ARG A 9 -2.39 -3.63 1.64
CA ARG A 9 -1.25 -4.31 2.30
C ARG A 9 -1.46 -5.81 2.48
N GLU A 10 -2.67 -6.20 2.90
CA GLU A 10 -3.00 -7.62 3.09
C GLU A 10 -2.92 -8.41 1.78
N GLN A 11 -3.32 -7.82 0.65
CA GLN A 11 -3.23 -8.49 -0.65
C GLN A 11 -1.78 -8.56 -1.11
N LEU A 12 -1.01 -7.47 -0.96
CA LEU A 12 0.42 -7.49 -1.22
C LEU A 12 1.14 -8.57 -0.42
N ASP A 13 0.81 -8.73 0.86
CA ASP A 13 1.44 -9.75 1.70
C ASP A 13 1.10 -11.17 1.25
N LYS A 14 -0.12 -11.45 0.77
CA LYS A 14 -0.44 -12.74 0.15
C LYS A 14 0.42 -13.03 -1.08
N TYR A 15 0.55 -12.07 -2.00
CA TYR A 15 1.41 -12.23 -3.18
C TYR A 15 2.87 -12.45 -2.80
N ARG A 16 3.36 -11.71 -1.80
CA ARG A 16 4.70 -11.87 -1.24
C ARG A 16 4.91 -13.26 -0.66
N THR A 17 3.98 -13.78 0.13
CA THR A 17 4.02 -15.14 0.67
C THR A 17 4.05 -16.19 -0.43
N ILE A 18 3.16 -16.10 -1.42
CA ILE A 18 3.09 -17.04 -2.54
C ILE A 18 4.41 -17.02 -3.35
N ALA A 19 5.00 -15.85 -3.53
CA ALA A 19 6.21 -15.65 -4.31
C ALA A 19 7.51 -15.82 -3.51
N GLY A 20 7.44 -16.19 -2.22
CA GLY A 20 8.60 -16.38 -1.35
C GLY A 20 9.37 -15.09 -0.99
N VAL A 21 8.74 -13.92 -1.12
CA VAL A 21 9.34 -12.61 -0.84
C VAL A 21 9.04 -12.21 0.61
N THR A 22 9.98 -12.44 1.51
CA THR A 22 9.75 -12.25 2.96
C THR A 22 10.22 -10.89 3.47
N THR A 23 11.11 -10.20 2.76
CA THR A 23 11.67 -8.91 3.20
C THR A 23 11.31 -7.76 2.26
N GLU A 24 11.31 -6.52 2.78
CA GLU A 24 11.13 -5.33 1.95
C GLU A 24 12.28 -5.13 0.97
N GLN A 25 13.50 -5.53 1.35
CA GLN A 25 14.67 -5.48 0.47
C GLN A 25 14.48 -6.40 -0.75
N GLN A 26 14.06 -7.65 -0.54
CA GLN A 26 13.77 -8.57 -1.63
C GLN A 26 12.69 -8.04 -2.58
N LEU A 27 11.65 -7.41 -2.03
CA LEU A 27 10.61 -6.78 -2.85
C LEU A 27 11.18 -5.59 -3.64
N ALA A 28 11.99 -4.75 -3.01
CA ALA A 28 12.63 -3.61 -3.64
C ALA A 28 13.55 -4.06 -4.79
N ASP A 29 14.39 -5.06 -4.56
CA ASP A 29 15.29 -5.65 -5.57
C ASP A 29 14.48 -6.21 -6.74
N ARG A 30 13.40 -6.96 -6.45
CA ARG A 30 12.50 -7.52 -7.46
C ARG A 30 11.83 -6.45 -8.32
N MET A 31 11.53 -5.29 -7.74
CA MET A 31 10.90 -4.16 -8.44
C MET A 31 11.93 -3.21 -9.07
N GLY A 32 13.23 -3.40 -8.83
CA GLY A 32 14.29 -2.48 -9.27
C GLY A 32 14.27 -1.13 -8.56
N PHE A 33 13.97 -1.12 -7.26
CA PHE A 33 13.96 0.07 -6.40
C PHE A 33 14.90 -0.08 -5.22
N HIS A 34 15.33 1.05 -4.63
CA HIS A 34 16.01 1.04 -3.34
C HIS A 34 15.02 0.84 -2.19
N GLN A 35 15.47 0.17 -1.12
CA GLN A 35 14.68 -0.08 0.09
C GLN A 35 14.10 1.20 0.72
N GLY A 36 14.88 2.29 0.72
CA GLY A 36 14.41 3.57 1.26
C GLY A 36 13.18 4.11 0.53
N THR A 37 13.09 3.89 -0.79
CA THR A 37 11.90 4.23 -1.59
C THR A 37 10.72 3.36 -1.22
N MET A 38 10.96 2.06 -1.03
CA MET A 38 9.94 1.10 -0.60
C MET A 38 9.32 1.52 0.73
N ASN A 39 10.15 1.72 1.75
CA ASN A 39 9.72 2.11 3.08
C ASN A 39 8.89 3.41 3.07
N LYS A 40 9.31 4.40 2.28
CA LYS A 40 8.63 5.69 2.15
C LYS A 40 7.23 5.56 1.55
N VAL A 41 7.08 4.79 0.47
CA VAL A 41 5.79 4.59 -0.20
C VAL A 41 4.88 3.71 0.63
N LEU A 42 5.41 2.59 1.14
CA LEU A 42 4.67 1.67 1.98
C LEU A 42 4.13 2.38 3.23
N ASN A 43 4.95 3.17 3.93
CA ASN A 43 4.50 3.91 5.12
C ASN A 43 3.68 5.18 4.81
N GLY A 44 3.28 5.40 3.56
CA GLY A 44 2.46 6.54 3.17
C GLY A 44 3.16 7.90 3.26
N ARG A 45 4.48 7.93 3.48
CA ARG A 45 5.27 9.18 3.51
C ARG A 45 5.45 9.79 2.12
N HIS A 46 5.36 8.97 1.08
CA HIS A 46 5.42 9.41 -0.31
C HIS A 46 4.29 8.76 -1.10
N ALA A 47 3.66 9.54 -1.98
CA ALA A 47 2.72 9.00 -2.94
C ALA A 47 3.43 8.04 -3.91
N PRO A 48 2.84 6.88 -4.22
CA PRO A 48 3.40 5.97 -5.22
C PRO A 48 3.37 6.63 -6.61
N SER A 49 4.46 6.53 -7.35
CA SER A 49 4.51 6.98 -8.75
C SER A 49 3.92 5.94 -9.69
N ALA A 50 3.57 6.33 -10.91
CA ALA A 50 3.11 5.40 -11.95
C ALA A 50 4.12 4.26 -12.20
N ARG A 51 5.42 4.57 -12.18
CA ARG A 51 6.49 3.56 -12.29
C ARG A 51 6.46 2.57 -11.13
N PHE A 52 6.25 3.04 -9.90
CA PHE A 52 6.18 2.18 -8.73
C PHE A 52 4.99 1.24 -8.81
N ILE A 53 3.82 1.76 -9.18
CA ILE A 53 2.59 0.99 -9.33
C ILE A 53 2.76 -0.10 -10.39
N GLY A 54 3.23 0.27 -11.59
CA GLY A 54 3.47 -0.68 -12.68
C GLY A 54 4.48 -1.77 -12.31
N ALA A 55 5.59 -1.40 -11.65
CA ALA A 55 6.58 -2.36 -11.19
C ALA A 55 6.01 -3.34 -10.16
N LEU A 56 5.17 -2.86 -9.24
CA LEU A 56 4.56 -3.72 -8.23
C LEU A 56 3.59 -4.73 -8.84
N LEU A 57 2.77 -4.30 -9.82
CA LEU A 57 1.86 -5.19 -10.55
C LEU A 57 2.62 -6.27 -11.33
N GLN A 58 3.78 -5.92 -11.89
CA GLN A 58 4.63 -6.86 -12.63
C GLN A 58 5.48 -7.77 -11.73
N ALA A 59 5.70 -7.40 -10.47
CA ALA A 59 6.57 -8.16 -9.55
C ALA A 59 6.07 -9.61 -9.33
N PHE A 60 4.77 -9.86 -9.50
CA PHE A 60 4.16 -11.18 -9.26
C PHE A 60 3.43 -11.73 -10.49
N ASN A 61 4.04 -11.61 -11.68
CA ASN A 61 3.53 -12.13 -12.96
C ASN A 61 2.25 -11.44 -13.49
N GLY A 62 2.06 -10.15 -13.19
CA GLY A 62 0.96 -9.36 -13.75
C GLY A 62 -0.32 -9.47 -12.92
N VAL A 63 -0.28 -8.89 -11.71
CA VAL A 63 -1.43 -8.81 -10.81
C VAL A 63 -2.44 -7.76 -11.28
N PRO A 64 -3.76 -7.98 -11.16
CA PRO A 64 -4.77 -6.96 -11.43
C PRO A 64 -4.59 -5.71 -10.56
N PHE A 65 -4.85 -4.54 -11.13
CA PHE A 65 -4.69 -3.26 -10.42
C PHE A 65 -5.57 -3.19 -9.17
N ASP A 66 -6.83 -3.55 -9.30
CA ASP A 66 -7.87 -3.52 -8.27
C ASP A 66 -7.67 -4.54 -7.14
N ASP A 67 -6.83 -5.56 -7.38
CA ASP A 67 -6.47 -6.49 -6.33
C ASP A 67 -5.38 -5.94 -5.40
N LEU A 68 -4.46 -5.12 -5.92
CA LEU A 68 -3.43 -4.46 -5.10
C LEU A 68 -3.80 -3.05 -4.66
N TRP A 69 -4.65 -2.35 -5.40
CA TRP A 69 -4.92 -0.94 -5.19
C TRP A 69 -6.41 -0.65 -5.10
N GLU A 70 -6.76 0.32 -4.27
CA GLU A 70 -8.13 0.78 -4.12
C GLU A 70 -8.19 2.30 -4.02
N ILE A 71 -9.31 2.87 -4.44
CA ILE A 71 -9.61 4.28 -4.27
C ILE A 71 -10.37 4.44 -2.97
N VAL A 72 -9.80 5.20 -2.03
CA VAL A 72 -10.47 5.55 -0.76
C VAL A 72 -10.92 6.99 -0.84
N VAL A 73 -12.21 7.21 -0.59
CA VAL A 73 -12.79 8.55 -0.44
C VAL A 73 -12.95 8.82 1.05
N GLN A 74 -12.18 9.78 1.57
CA GLN A 74 -12.30 10.27 2.93
C GLN A 74 -13.11 11.56 2.93
N ASP A 75 -14.25 11.53 3.63
CA ASP A 75 -15.01 12.73 3.90
C ASP A 75 -14.37 13.50 5.05
N ALA A 76 -14.28 14.83 4.88
CA ALA A 76 -13.62 15.73 5.83
C ALA A 76 -14.35 15.84 7.19
N SER A 77 -15.47 15.12 7.36
CA SER A 77 -16.37 15.19 8.52
C SER A 77 -16.15 14.07 9.54
N ALA A 78 -15.20 13.16 9.31
CA ALA A 78 -14.96 12.03 10.21
C ALA A 78 -14.07 12.36 11.43
N ASP A 79 -13.75 13.64 11.65
CA ASP A 79 -13.22 14.14 12.92
C ASP A 79 -14.36 14.71 13.79
N VAL A 80 -15.16 13.82 14.37
CA VAL A 80 -15.91 14.11 15.60
C VAL A 80 -15.72 12.95 16.57
N ASN A 81 -14.75 13.11 17.48
CA ASN A 81 -14.68 12.45 18.77
C ASN A 81 -15.17 10.98 18.78
N ALA A 82 -14.35 10.06 18.31
CA ALA A 82 -14.47 8.68 18.71
C ALA A 82 -14.27 8.61 20.23
N VAL A 83 -15.37 8.27 20.91
CA VAL A 83 -15.41 7.78 22.29
C VAL A 83 -15.20 8.85 23.35
N ALA A 84 -16.27 9.63 23.56
CA ALA A 84 -16.64 10.07 24.90
C ALA A 84 -16.41 8.92 25.90
N ASN A 85 -15.67 9.22 26.97
CA ASN A 85 -15.45 8.37 28.12
C ASN A 85 -16.76 7.69 28.55
N GLY A 86 -16.92 6.43 28.15
CA GLY A 86 -17.82 5.49 28.78
C GLY A 86 -17.00 4.64 29.74
N ALA A 87 -16.84 5.12 30.97
CA ALA A 87 -16.59 4.28 32.13
C ALA A 87 -17.14 5.02 33.36
N ALA A 88 -18.00 4.30 34.07
CA ALA A 88 -18.85 4.72 35.18
C ALA A 88 -18.08 5.25 36.40
#